data_AF-A0A183G5P9-F1
#
_entry.id   AF-A0A183G5P9-F1
#
_cell.length_a   1.000
_cell.length_b   1.000
_cell.length_c   1.000
_cell.angle_alpha   90.00
_cell.angle_beta   90.00
_cell.angle_gamma   90.00
#
_symmetry.space_group_name_H-M   'P 1'
#
loop_
_entity.id
_entity.type
_entity.pdbx_description
1 polymer ?
#
loop_
_entity_poly.entity_id
_entity_poly.type
_entity_poly.pdbx_seq_one_letter_code
_entity_poly.pdbx_strand_id
1 'polypeptide(L)'
;MLPNLKTGNGRSLGEEGVYLADSFEKSTHYCEASASGLNYMLLCRTALGKCYSLNSWKYNWGDEMPKGYDSLHVVGKKRVMMPLTDFSTYPSPNYATLEFSEYIVRESDRVLPQYLVIYQ
;
A
#
# COMPACT_ATOMS: atom_id res chain seq x y z
N MET A 1 -7.18 35.16 11.84
CA MET A 1 -6.71 34.48 10.62
C MET A 1 -6.02 33.21 11.08
N LEU A 2 -6.73 32.08 11.09
CA LEU A 2 -6.19 30.79 11.58
C LEU A 2 -5.46 30.08 10.42
N PRO A 3 -4.29 29.46 10.66
CA PRO A 3 -3.59 28.72 9.63
C PRO A 3 -4.38 27.44 9.27
N ASN A 4 -4.50 27.20 7.97
CA ASN A 4 -5.14 26.03 7.36
C ASN A 4 -4.61 24.72 7.97
N LEU A 5 -5.47 23.99 8.67
CA LEU A 5 -5.26 22.57 9.00
C LEU A 5 -5.34 21.77 7.69
N LYS A 6 -4.19 21.41 7.13
CA LYS A 6 -4.12 20.26 6.20
C LYS A 6 -4.16 18.99 7.06
N THR A 7 -5.36 18.47 7.27
CA THR A 7 -5.60 17.15 7.89
C THR A 7 -5.17 16.08 6.90
N GLY A 8 -3.87 15.78 6.87
CA GLY A 8 -3.29 14.74 6.01
C GLY A 8 -3.52 13.35 6.59
N ASN A 9 -4.08 12.46 5.79
CA ASN A 9 -4.24 11.04 6.10
C ASN A 9 -2.87 10.44 6.51
N GLY A 10 -2.88 9.50 7.46
CA GLY A 10 -1.68 8.96 8.13
C GLY A 10 -0.54 8.60 7.16
N ARG A 11 0.63 9.21 7.40
CA ARG A 11 1.84 9.09 6.56
C ARG A 11 2.76 8.00 7.11
N SER A 12 2.63 6.75 6.67
CA SER A 12 3.64 5.73 6.98
C SER A 12 4.90 5.91 6.11
N LEU A 13 4.78 6.54 4.94
CA LEU A 13 5.84 6.65 3.93
C LEU A 13 6.02 8.09 3.38
N GLY A 14 5.60 9.11 4.14
CA GLY A 14 5.77 10.52 3.78
C GLY A 14 4.84 11.05 2.68
N GLU A 15 4.27 10.18 1.85
CA GLU A 15 3.45 10.56 0.69
C GLU A 15 1.94 10.50 0.97
N GLU A 16 1.21 11.49 0.45
CA GLU A 16 -0.25 11.49 0.41
C GLU A 16 -0.71 10.69 -0.82
N GLY A 17 -1.54 9.68 -0.61
CA GLY A 17 -2.02 8.80 -1.68
C GLY A 17 -2.92 7.67 -1.17
N VAL A 18 -3.37 6.84 -2.11
CA VAL A 18 -4.09 5.60 -1.84
C VAL A 18 -3.08 4.48 -1.63
N TYR A 19 -3.15 3.86 -0.45
CA TYR A 19 -2.30 2.74 -0.06
C TYR A 19 -3.01 1.43 -0.36
N LEU A 20 -2.36 0.56 -1.14
CA LEU A 20 -2.88 -0.75 -1.53
C LEU A 20 -1.86 -1.83 -1.19
N ALA A 21 -2.34 -3.06 -1.00
CA ALA A 21 -1.52 -4.25 -0.82
C ALA A 21 -1.92 -5.32 -1.84
N ASP A 22 -0.96 -6.15 -2.22
CA ASP A 22 -1.21 -7.38 -2.99
C ASP A 22 -1.51 -8.58 -2.08
N SER A 23 -1.33 -8.44 -0.77
CA SER A 23 -1.59 -9.49 0.21
C SER A 23 -2.86 -9.21 1.02
N PHE A 24 -3.75 -10.20 1.08
CA PHE A 24 -4.95 -10.14 1.91
C PHE A 24 -4.59 -9.98 3.39
N GLU A 25 -3.60 -10.75 3.87
CA GLU A 25 -3.10 -10.73 5.26
C GLU A 25 -2.60 -9.34 5.71
N LYS A 26 -1.97 -8.55 4.83
CA LYS A 26 -1.57 -7.19 5.19
C LYS A 26 -2.79 -6.29 5.34
N SER A 27 -3.71 -6.34 4.37
CA SER A 27 -4.90 -5.50 4.35
C SER A 27 -5.84 -5.79 5.52
N THR A 28 -5.91 -7.03 6.02
CA THR A 28 -6.75 -7.36 7.19
C THR A 28 -6.33 -6.65 8.46
N HIS A 29 -5.04 -6.32 8.63
CA HIS A 29 -4.56 -5.56 9.80
C HIS A 29 -5.11 -4.13 9.87
N TYR A 30 -5.62 -3.61 8.75
CA TYR A 30 -6.27 -2.31 8.66
C TYR A 30 -7.81 -2.41 8.67
N CYS A 31 -8.37 -3.62 8.75
CA CYS A 31 -9.81 -3.81 8.86
C CYS A 31 -10.24 -3.75 10.32
N GLU A 32 -11.27 -2.95 10.58
CA GLU A 32 -11.99 -2.96 11.86
C GLU A 32 -13.30 -3.74 11.67
N ALA A 33 -13.52 -4.74 12.53
CA ALA A 33 -14.71 -5.57 12.45
C ALA A 33 -15.96 -4.75 12.78
N SER A 34 -17.05 -5.03 12.05
CA SER A 34 -18.35 -4.43 12.36
C SER A 34 -18.89 -4.93 13.70
N ALA A 35 -19.95 -4.28 14.20
CA ALA A 35 -20.68 -4.74 15.37
C ALA A 35 -21.24 -6.19 15.24
N SER A 36 -21.41 -6.69 14.00
CA SER A 36 -21.83 -8.06 13.72
C SER A 36 -20.66 -9.03 13.51
N GLY A 37 -19.41 -8.58 13.71
CA GLY A 37 -18.20 -9.38 13.53
C GLY A 37 -17.78 -9.60 12.08
N LEU A 38 -18.29 -8.81 11.13
CA LEU A 38 -17.94 -8.91 9.71
C LEU A 38 -16.87 -7.87 9.34
N ASN A 39 -15.93 -8.30 8.52
CA ASN A 39 -14.88 -7.46 7.95
C ASN A 39 -15.18 -7.15 6.49
N TYR A 40 -14.81 -5.95 6.06
CA TYR A 40 -15.03 -5.46 4.70
C TYR A 40 -13.69 -5.05 4.09
N MET A 41 -13.42 -5.52 2.87
CA MET A 41 -12.22 -5.17 2.11
C MET A 41 -12.57 -4.82 0.67
N LEU A 42 -11.98 -3.73 0.17
CA LEU A 42 -12.12 -3.34 -1.24
C LEU A 42 -11.02 -3.95 -2.08
N LEU A 43 -11.40 -4.64 -3.15
CA LEU A 43 -10.49 -5.03 -4.23
C LEU A 43 -10.57 -3.99 -5.34
N CYS A 44 -9.46 -3.29 -5.55
CA CYS A 44 -9.35 -2.21 -6.53
C CYS A 44 -8.50 -2.63 -7.72
N ARG A 45 -9.01 -2.40 -8.94
CA ARG A 45 -8.19 -2.41 -10.14
C ARG A 45 -7.42 -1.10 -10.19
N THR A 46 -6.11 -1.21 -10.15
CA THR A 46 -5.23 -0.05 -10.00
C THR A 46 -4.29 0.07 -11.19
N ALA A 47 -4.30 1.23 -11.86
CA ALA A 47 -3.40 1.54 -12.96
C ALA A 47 -2.04 1.99 -12.40
N LEU A 48 -1.19 1.05 -11.98
CA LEU A 48 0.12 1.37 -11.38
C LEU A 48 1.07 2.09 -12.35
N GLY A 49 1.00 1.78 -13.65
CA GLY A 49 1.90 2.38 -14.64
C GLY A 49 3.37 2.07 -14.35
N LYS A 50 4.24 3.08 -14.41
CA LYS A 50 5.66 2.93 -14.11
C LYS A 50 5.92 3.01 -12.61
N CYS A 51 6.16 1.85 -11.99
CA CYS A 51 6.43 1.75 -10.55
C CYS A 51 7.88 2.07 -10.18
N TYR A 52 8.08 2.87 -9.14
CA TYR A 52 9.38 3.02 -8.48
C TYR A 52 9.47 2.00 -7.34
N SER A 53 10.44 1.08 -7.38
CA SER A 53 10.58 0.01 -6.38
C SER A 53 11.58 0.38 -5.30
N LEU A 54 11.15 0.34 -4.04
CA LEU A 54 12.00 0.54 -2.85
C LEU A 54 12.22 -0.80 -2.12
N ASN A 55 13.47 -1.21 -2.01
CA ASN A 55 13.86 -2.47 -1.37
C ASN A 55 14.27 -2.30 0.11
N SER A 56 14.20 -1.09 0.66
CA SER A 56 14.48 -0.82 2.06
C SER A 56 13.71 0.37 2.58
N TRP A 57 13.30 0.30 3.85
CA TRP A 57 12.66 1.40 4.56
C TRP A 57 13.70 2.47 4.88
N LYS A 58 13.90 3.41 3.96
CA LYS A 58 14.60 4.65 4.28
C LYS A 58 13.55 5.67 4.71
N TYR A 59 13.44 5.87 6.02
CA TYR A 59 12.56 6.85 6.67
C TYR A 59 12.77 8.29 6.17
N ASN A 60 13.92 8.57 5.54
CA ASN A 60 14.29 9.87 4.97
C ASN A 60 14.15 9.93 3.45
N TRP A 61 13.19 9.22 2.85
CA TRP A 61 12.84 9.56 1.47
C TRP A 61 12.25 10.98 1.53
N GLY A 62 12.96 11.95 0.94
CA GLY A 62 12.43 13.30 0.78
C GLY A 62 11.06 13.21 0.12
N ASP A 63 10.14 14.10 0.46
CA ASP A 63 8.68 14.04 0.24
C ASP A 63 8.19 13.84 -1.23
N GLU A 64 9.07 13.50 -2.17
CA GLU A 64 8.82 13.39 -3.60
C GLU A 64 9.33 12.08 -4.22
N MET A 65 8.40 11.29 -4.76
CA MET A 65 8.66 10.22 -5.71
C MET A 65 9.47 10.75 -6.90
N PRO A 66 10.48 10.02 -7.41
CA PRO A 66 11.25 10.46 -8.56
C PRO A 66 10.36 10.81 -9.75
N LYS A 67 10.69 11.90 -10.45
CA LYS A 67 9.94 12.34 -11.64
C LYS A 67 9.89 11.24 -12.70
N GLY A 68 8.74 11.09 -13.33
CA GLY A 68 8.53 10.10 -14.39
C GLY A 68 8.24 8.68 -13.88
N TYR A 69 7.80 8.56 -12.62
CA TYR A 69 7.15 7.39 -12.08
C TYR A 69 5.71 7.74 -11.70
N ASP A 70 4.85 6.74 -11.74
CA ASP A 70 3.42 6.86 -11.57
C ASP A 70 2.94 6.37 -10.19
N SER A 71 3.63 5.37 -9.64
CA SER A 71 3.32 4.76 -8.35
C SER A 71 4.58 4.31 -7.64
N LEU A 72 4.49 4.23 -6.30
CA LEU A 72 5.55 3.69 -5.47
C LEU A 72 5.23 2.24 -5.11
N HIS A 73 6.22 1.36 -5.21
CA HIS A 73 6.16 -0.02 -4.74
C HIS A 73 7.21 -0.22 -3.66
N VAL A 74 6.78 -0.35 -2.40
CA VAL A 74 7.67 -0.72 -1.31
C VAL A 74 7.69 -2.24 -1.18
N VAL A 75 8.84 -2.83 -1.45
CA VAL A 75 9.00 -4.28 -1.55
C VAL A 75 9.13 -4.88 -0.15
N GLY A 76 8.18 -5.75 0.20
CA GLY A 76 8.23 -6.54 1.44
C GLY A 76 9.00 -7.85 1.29
N LYS A 77 9.26 -8.51 2.43
CA LYS A 77 9.88 -9.84 2.48
C LYS A 77 9.00 -10.93 1.87
N LYS A 78 7.70 -10.90 2.20
CA LYS A 78 6.64 -11.74 1.61
C LYS A 78 6.04 -10.97 0.44
N ARG A 79 6.17 -11.52 -0.75
CA ARG A 79 5.62 -10.91 -1.98
C ARG A 79 4.88 -11.93 -2.83
N VAL A 80 3.82 -11.46 -3.45
CA VAL A 80 3.04 -12.20 -4.43
C VAL A 80 3.75 -12.06 -5.77
N MET A 81 4.34 -13.14 -6.30
CA MET A 81 5.05 -13.10 -7.59
C MET A 81 4.08 -13.09 -8.78
N MET A 82 2.93 -13.74 -8.64
CA MET A 82 1.83 -13.65 -9.58
C MET A 82 0.50 -13.61 -8.83
N PRO A 83 -0.53 -12.91 -9.33
CA PRO A 83 -1.86 -12.96 -8.74
C PRO A 83 -2.30 -14.42 -8.55
N LEU A 84 -2.77 -14.76 -7.34
CA LEU A 84 -3.22 -16.10 -6.93
C LEU A 84 -2.13 -17.14 -6.59
N THR A 85 -0.84 -16.79 -6.58
CA THR A 85 0.22 -17.70 -6.10
C THR A 85 0.54 -17.47 -4.62
N ASP A 86 0.98 -18.52 -3.93
CA ASP A 86 1.50 -18.43 -2.56
C ASP A 86 2.63 -17.40 -2.43
N PHE A 87 2.82 -16.89 -1.21
CA PHE A 87 3.88 -15.94 -0.94
C PHE A 87 5.26 -16.56 -1.20
N SER A 88 6.04 -15.85 -2.01
CA SER A 88 7.47 -16.07 -2.06
C SER A 88 8.14 -15.28 -0.94
N THR A 89 8.93 -15.96 -0.12
CA THR A 89 9.74 -15.29 0.92
C THR A 89 11.12 -15.02 0.34
N TYR A 90 11.50 -13.75 0.30
CA TYR A 90 12.85 -13.37 -0.12
C TYR A 90 13.68 -12.94 1.09
N PRO A 91 14.90 -13.49 1.24
CA PRO A 91 15.81 -13.05 2.29
C PRO A 91 16.19 -11.59 2.00
N SER A 92 15.65 -10.68 2.81
CA SER A 92 16.10 -9.30 2.80
C SER A 92 17.41 -9.20 3.59
N PRO A 93 18.48 -8.64 3.03
CA PRO A 93 19.71 -8.36 3.77
C PRO A 93 19.53 -7.22 4.79
N ASN A 94 18.37 -6.56 4.81
CA ASN A 94 18.12 -5.37 5.60
C ASN A 94 17.11 -5.65 6.73
N TYR A 95 17.49 -5.32 7.96
CA TYR A 95 16.66 -5.47 9.16
C TYR A 95 15.38 -4.61 9.16
N ALA A 96 15.30 -3.60 8.28
CA ALA A 96 14.19 -2.64 8.23
C ALA A 96 13.22 -2.86 7.04
N THR A 97 13.16 -4.03 6.41
CA THR A 97 12.18 -4.26 5.33
C THR A 97 10.81 -4.64 5.87
N LEU A 98 9.76 -4.08 5.28
CA LEU A 98 8.38 -4.48 5.51
C LEU A 98 8.19 -5.99 5.39
N GLU A 99 7.27 -6.53 6.17
CA GLU A 99 6.88 -7.94 6.02
C GLU A 99 6.16 -8.16 4.69
N PHE A 100 5.26 -7.26 4.30
CA PHE A 100 4.46 -7.35 3.07
C PHE A 100 4.65 -6.13 2.17
N SER A 101 4.55 -6.35 0.87
CA SER A 101 4.64 -5.28 -0.13
C SER A 101 3.53 -4.23 0.01
N GLU A 102 3.81 -3.02 -0.45
CA GLU A 102 2.87 -1.90 -0.47
C GLU A 102 2.95 -1.15 -1.78
N TYR A 103 1.79 -0.74 -2.28
CA TYR A 103 1.67 0.10 -3.46
C TYR A 103 1.01 1.41 -3.06
N ILE A 104 1.62 2.53 -3.44
CA ILE A 104 1.09 3.86 -3.17
C ILE A 104 0.85 4.54 -4.50
N VAL A 105 -0.36 5.05 -4.66
CA VAL A 105 -0.79 5.77 -5.85
C VAL A 105 -1.28 7.15 -5.43
N ARG A 106 -0.70 8.20 -6.02
CA ARG A 106 -1.05 9.59 -5.66
C ARG A 106 -2.37 10.04 -6.25
N GLU A 107 -2.64 9.66 -7.50
CA GLU A 107 -3.84 10.04 -8.23
C GLU A 107 -4.97 9.04 -7.99
N SER A 108 -6.05 9.47 -7.34
CA SER A 108 -7.21 8.62 -7.06
C SER A 108 -7.88 8.08 -8.32
N ASP A 109 -7.80 8.80 -9.44
CA ASP A 109 -8.42 8.43 -10.71
C ASP A 109 -7.83 7.13 -11.31
N ARG A 110 -6.68 6.70 -10.78
CA ARG A 110 -6.01 5.46 -11.17
C ARG A 110 -6.50 4.25 -10.37
N VAL A 111 -7.35 4.46 -9.37
CA VAL A 111 -7.89 3.43 -8.49
C VAL A 111 -9.37 3.24 -8.82
N LEU A 112 -9.73 2.07 -9.33
CA LEU A 112 -11.11 1.69 -9.59
C LEU A 112 -11.54 0.57 -8.62
N PRO A 113 -12.36 0.86 -7.61
CA PRO A 113 -12.98 -0.18 -6.79
C PRO A 113 -13.81 -1.12 -7.69
N GLN A 114 -13.54 -2.43 -7.63
CA GLN A 114 -14.24 -3.41 -8.46
C GLN A 114 -15.13 -4.34 -7.64
N TYR A 115 -14.63 -4.78 -6.49
CA TYR A 115 -15.32 -5.73 -5.64
C TYR A 115 -15.25 -5.32 -4.18
N LEU A 116 -16.32 -5.59 -3.45
CA LEU A 116 -16.37 -5.54 -2.00
C LEU A 116 -16.36 -6.98 -1.48
N VAL A 117 -15.31 -7.33 -0.75
CA VAL A 117 -15.16 -8.64 -0.10
C VAL A 117 -15.67 -8.51 1.33
N ILE A 118 -16.61 -9.39 1.69
CA ILE A 118 -17.12 -9.52 3.05
C ILE A 118 -16.59 -10.84 3.59
N TYR A 119 -15.91 -10.80 4.74
CA TYR A 119 -15.30 -11.97 5.35
C TYR A 119 -15.40 -11.91 6.88
N GLN A 120 -15.12 -13.02 7.55
CA GLN A 120 -15.07 -13.14 9.00
C GLN A 120 -13.67 -13.55 9.43
#